data_AF-A0A3A0BMM7-F1
#
_entry.id   AF-A0A3A0BMM7-F1
#
_cell.length_a   1.000
_cell.length_b   1.000
_cell.length_c   1.000
_cell.angle_alpha   90.00
_cell.angle_beta   90.00
_cell.angle_gamma   90.00
#
_symmetry.space_group_name_H-M   'P 1'
#
loop_
_entity.id
_entity.type
_entity.pdbx_description
1 polymer ?
#
loop_
_entity_poly.entity_id
_entity_poly.type
_entity_poly.pdbx_seq_one_letter_code
_entity_poly.pdbx_strand_id
1 'polypeptide(L)'
;WYTYEEITGGGTFSTHDPSGDTLYGADIAVHPDYRGLGIAGLLYEQRKRLMKRYNLRRMVAYGRIPGYNAVAGKMTADEYVQKVLQGELRDPSLLAHLKAGYQVKRTLLDFLWDDSSLNYSTWLEMPNPDYRPEKRQIAAAPIQRPVRKIRICAAQFQMRPIRSWDEFAQTVAFFVDTADTYHCHFLVFPELFTVQLFSLMPPDLNPNVAIRQLAGMHERYIELFTRLATERDLYIIGGSHPVIRDDEIYNVAHLFTPGGQVYTQDALHIPPIERDDFDIEPGEEMKVFDTPLARIAIQVSYDIEFPELSRLLVLSGAEVIFVPYSTDEKKAYDRVRYTAQARAVENFVYVVITGNVGNLPTARNYLINYGQAAVFTPSDFAFPPSATAGEAEANVETVVITDLDLTSLVQQRELASVRHLYDRRADLYDLRAKKAVKVVRTE
;
A
#
# COMPACT_ATOMS: atom_id res chain seq x y z
N TRP A 1 19.49 -25.88 -5.49
CA TRP A 1 18.34 -26.03 -6.40
C TRP A 1 17.15 -25.51 -5.61
N TYR A 2 16.28 -24.74 -6.24
CA TYR A 2 15.15 -24.11 -5.55
C TYR A 2 13.85 -24.59 -6.19
N THR A 3 12.79 -24.77 -5.39
CA THR A 3 11.44 -25.09 -5.89
C THR A 3 10.80 -23.88 -6.56
N TYR A 4 9.71 -24.07 -7.30
CA TYR A 4 8.96 -22.95 -7.88
C TYR A 4 8.49 -21.96 -6.79
N GLU A 5 8.03 -22.48 -5.66
CA GLU A 5 7.56 -21.68 -4.52
C GLU A 5 8.69 -20.87 -3.87
N GLU A 6 9.88 -21.45 -3.70
CA GLU A 6 11.06 -20.75 -3.17
C GLU A 6 11.52 -19.61 -4.08
N ILE A 7 11.49 -19.83 -5.41
CA ILE A 7 11.98 -18.81 -6.35
C ILE A 7 10.94 -17.71 -6.59
N THR A 8 9.65 -18.03 -6.52
CA THR A 8 8.59 -17.06 -6.79
C THR A 8 7.96 -16.48 -5.52
N GLY A 9 8.36 -16.93 -4.33
CA GLY A 9 7.67 -16.58 -3.07
C GLY A 9 6.18 -16.96 -3.12
N GLY A 10 5.87 -18.14 -3.65
CA GLY A 10 4.48 -18.56 -3.90
C GLY A 10 3.74 -17.69 -4.92
N GLY A 11 4.43 -17.14 -5.92
CA GLY A 11 3.87 -16.24 -6.95
C GLY A 11 3.86 -14.74 -6.59
N THR A 12 4.31 -14.36 -5.38
CA THR A 12 4.36 -12.95 -4.95
C THR A 12 5.61 -12.20 -5.41
N PHE A 13 6.64 -12.93 -5.86
CA PHE A 13 8.00 -12.44 -6.15
C PHE A 13 8.70 -11.75 -4.98
N SER A 14 8.27 -12.04 -3.75
CA SER A 14 8.85 -11.50 -2.51
C SER A 14 10.28 -11.99 -2.23
N THR A 15 10.75 -13.02 -2.93
CA THR A 15 12.09 -13.63 -2.76
C THR A 15 13.15 -13.03 -3.70
N HIS A 16 12.87 -11.87 -4.30
CA HIS A 16 13.83 -11.18 -5.17
C HIS A 16 15.06 -10.70 -4.39
N ASP A 17 16.25 -11.13 -4.83
CA ASP A 17 17.53 -10.62 -4.35
C ASP A 17 18.10 -9.59 -5.34
N PRO A 18 18.14 -8.29 -5.01
CA PRO A 18 18.68 -7.25 -5.89
C PRO A 18 20.20 -7.36 -6.07
N SER A 19 20.89 -8.09 -5.21
CA SER A 19 22.32 -8.39 -5.32
C SER A 19 22.59 -9.66 -6.15
N GLY A 20 21.54 -10.41 -6.51
CA GLY A 20 21.60 -11.65 -7.26
C GLY A 20 22.30 -11.51 -8.61
N ASP A 21 22.92 -12.59 -9.08
CA ASP A 21 23.67 -12.62 -10.35
C ASP A 21 22.87 -13.22 -11.52
N THR A 22 21.63 -13.61 -11.26
CA THR A 22 20.82 -14.42 -12.17
C THR A 22 19.45 -13.78 -12.34
N LEU A 23 19.04 -13.54 -13.58
CA LEU A 23 17.67 -13.15 -13.89
C LEU A 23 16.79 -14.40 -13.94
N TYR A 24 15.70 -14.43 -13.18
CA TYR A 24 14.77 -15.56 -13.20
C TYR A 24 13.56 -15.28 -14.10
N GLY A 25 13.22 -16.23 -14.96
CA GLY A 25 12.02 -16.19 -15.81
C GLY A 25 10.90 -17.01 -15.18
N ALA A 26 9.84 -16.34 -14.73
CA ALA A 26 8.67 -16.98 -14.13
C ALA A 26 7.73 -17.60 -15.17
N ASP A 27 7.22 -16.79 -16.10
CA ASP A 27 6.40 -17.26 -17.22
C ASP A 27 6.49 -16.31 -18.43
N ILE A 28 6.12 -16.80 -19.61
CA ILE A 28 5.92 -16.01 -20.82
C ILE A 28 4.74 -16.59 -21.60
N ALA A 29 3.74 -15.76 -21.87
CA ALA A 29 2.58 -16.15 -22.67
C ALA A 29 2.31 -15.12 -23.77
N VAL A 30 1.86 -15.60 -24.91
CA VAL A 30 1.29 -14.78 -25.99
C VAL A 30 -0.12 -15.29 -26.26
N HIS A 31 -1.07 -14.35 -26.26
CA HIS A 31 -2.48 -14.63 -26.54
C HIS A 31 -2.62 -15.40 -27.86
N PRO A 32 -3.47 -16.46 -27.94
CA PRO A 32 -3.59 -17.32 -29.12
C PRO A 32 -3.69 -16.58 -30.45
N ASP A 33 -4.52 -15.55 -30.52
CA ASP A 33 -4.77 -14.74 -31.73
C ASP A 33 -3.55 -13.96 -32.24
N TYR A 34 -2.53 -13.79 -31.40
CA TYR A 34 -1.32 -13.03 -31.73
C TYR A 34 -0.06 -13.90 -31.80
N ARG A 35 -0.21 -15.23 -31.73
CA ARG A 35 0.91 -16.16 -31.93
C ARG A 35 1.38 -16.11 -33.39
N GLY A 36 2.67 -16.34 -33.62
CA GLY A 36 3.28 -16.24 -34.95
C GLY A 36 3.66 -14.82 -35.39
N LEU A 37 3.22 -13.78 -34.69
CA LEU A 37 3.56 -12.37 -35.00
C LEU A 37 4.91 -11.91 -34.44
N GLY A 38 5.72 -12.82 -33.87
CA GLY A 38 7.04 -12.49 -33.33
C GLY A 38 7.05 -11.86 -31.93
N ILE A 39 5.90 -11.66 -31.28
CA ILE A 39 5.79 -11.04 -29.94
C ILE A 39 6.65 -11.73 -28.88
N ALA A 40 6.63 -13.07 -28.84
CA ALA A 40 7.48 -13.83 -27.91
C ALA A 40 8.98 -13.51 -28.11
N GLY A 41 9.41 -13.33 -29.36
CA GLY A 41 10.77 -12.92 -29.70
C GLY A 41 11.12 -11.55 -29.12
N LEU A 42 10.22 -10.57 -29.25
CA LEU A 42 10.40 -9.24 -28.66
C LEU A 42 10.52 -9.30 -27.13
N LEU A 43 9.71 -10.13 -26.47
CA LEU A 43 9.78 -10.33 -25.02
C LEU A 43 11.11 -10.97 -24.59
N TYR A 44 11.60 -11.99 -25.31
CA TYR A 44 12.93 -12.57 -25.04
C TYR A 44 14.05 -11.56 -25.28
N GLU A 45 13.95 -10.71 -26.31
CA GLU A 45 14.93 -9.64 -26.54
C GLU A 45 14.96 -8.62 -25.40
N GLN A 46 13.80 -8.26 -24.81
CA GLN A 46 13.79 -7.41 -23.62
C GLN A 46 14.46 -8.09 -22.41
N ARG A 47 14.24 -9.39 -22.21
CA ARG A 47 14.92 -10.14 -21.14
C ARG A 47 16.44 -10.15 -21.31
N LYS A 48 16.93 -10.36 -22.54
CA LYS A 48 18.37 -10.27 -22.86
C LYS A 48 18.92 -8.87 -22.58
N ARG A 49 18.17 -7.82 -22.95
CA ARG A 49 18.54 -6.43 -22.65
C ARG A 49 18.66 -6.19 -21.15
N LEU A 50 17.74 -6.71 -20.33
CA LEU A 50 17.82 -6.62 -18.87
C LEU A 50 19.06 -7.34 -18.34
N MET A 51 19.30 -8.57 -18.76
CA MET A 51 20.49 -9.35 -18.39
C MET A 51 21.79 -8.61 -18.71
N LYS A 52 21.87 -7.98 -19.89
CA LYS A 52 23.01 -7.14 -20.29
C LYS A 52 23.11 -5.83 -19.50
N ARG A 53 22.00 -5.11 -19.34
CA ARG A 53 21.93 -3.81 -18.64
C ARG A 53 22.39 -3.93 -17.20
N TYR A 54 21.97 -4.98 -16.51
CA TYR A 54 22.33 -5.22 -15.11
C TYR A 54 23.61 -6.05 -14.95
N ASN A 55 24.33 -6.34 -16.05
CA ASN A 55 25.55 -7.13 -16.03
C ASN A 55 25.39 -8.46 -15.24
N LEU A 56 24.27 -9.15 -15.45
CA LEU A 56 23.97 -10.42 -14.80
C LEU A 56 24.75 -11.55 -15.46
N ARG A 57 25.09 -12.60 -14.70
CA ARG A 57 25.87 -13.74 -15.20
C ARG A 57 25.08 -14.59 -16.19
N ARG A 58 23.79 -14.78 -15.91
CA ARG A 58 22.91 -15.68 -16.65
C ARG A 58 21.44 -15.37 -16.42
N MET A 59 20.60 -16.00 -17.21
CA MET A 59 19.17 -16.10 -16.99
C MET A 59 18.79 -17.55 -16.79
N VAL A 60 17.93 -17.81 -15.83
CA VAL A 60 17.41 -19.15 -15.52
C VAL A 60 15.90 -19.13 -15.68
N ALA A 61 15.35 -20.18 -16.28
CA ALA A 61 13.91 -20.36 -16.39
C ALA A 61 13.57 -21.85 -16.33
N TYR A 62 12.28 -22.13 -16.22
CA TYR A 62 11.75 -23.47 -16.43
C TYR A 62 10.81 -23.46 -17.62
N GLY A 63 10.87 -24.53 -18.41
CA GLY A 63 10.07 -24.69 -19.61
C GLY A 63 9.19 -25.93 -19.48
N ARG A 64 7.90 -25.77 -19.76
CA ARG A 64 6.99 -26.92 -19.93
C ARG A 64 7.33 -27.66 -21.23
N ILE A 65 7.02 -28.96 -21.28
CA ILE A 65 7.18 -29.83 -22.45
C ILE A 65 5.84 -30.45 -22.86
N PRO A 66 4.87 -29.62 -23.30
CA PRO A 66 3.46 -30.01 -23.47
C PRO A 66 3.23 -31.13 -24.51
N GLY A 67 4.22 -31.50 -25.31
CA GLY A 67 4.12 -32.64 -26.23
C GLY A 67 4.48 -34.00 -25.62
N TYR A 68 4.95 -34.06 -24.37
CA TYR A 68 5.44 -35.30 -23.77
C TYR A 68 4.32 -36.32 -23.48
N ASN A 69 3.12 -35.87 -23.09
CA ASN A 69 2.00 -36.77 -22.77
C ASN A 69 1.66 -37.75 -23.91
N ALA A 70 1.83 -37.35 -25.17
CA ALA A 70 1.50 -38.15 -26.35
C ALA A 70 2.47 -39.33 -26.59
N VAL A 71 3.65 -39.28 -25.98
CA VAL A 71 4.70 -40.30 -26.10
C VAL A 71 5.07 -40.94 -24.77
N ALA A 72 4.43 -40.50 -23.68
CA ALA A 72 4.60 -41.07 -22.36
C ALA A 72 4.31 -42.58 -22.38
N GLY A 73 5.22 -43.37 -21.80
CA GLY A 73 5.18 -44.84 -21.83
C GLY A 73 5.93 -45.48 -23.00
N LYS A 74 6.34 -44.71 -24.03
CA LYS A 74 7.23 -45.18 -25.11
C LYS A 74 8.68 -44.72 -24.93
N MET A 75 8.88 -43.60 -24.23
CA MET A 75 10.18 -43.05 -23.89
C MET A 75 10.07 -42.23 -22.61
N THR A 76 11.20 -42.03 -21.94
CA THR A 76 11.32 -41.15 -20.78
C THR A 76 11.28 -39.67 -21.19
N ALA A 77 11.02 -38.78 -20.22
CA ALA A 77 11.03 -37.33 -20.46
C ALA A 77 12.42 -36.84 -20.91
N ASP A 78 13.50 -37.44 -20.36
CA ASP A 78 14.86 -37.14 -20.79
C ASP A 78 15.10 -37.55 -22.25
N GLU A 79 14.71 -38.76 -22.64
CA GLU A 79 14.80 -39.21 -24.04
C GLU A 79 13.98 -38.32 -24.98
N TYR A 80 12.77 -37.91 -24.56
CA TYR A 80 11.95 -36.96 -25.31
C TYR A 80 12.68 -35.63 -25.54
N VAL A 81 13.21 -35.05 -24.47
CA VAL A 81 13.97 -33.79 -24.52
C VAL A 81 15.21 -33.94 -25.41
N GLN A 82 15.96 -35.05 -25.31
CA GLN A 82 17.12 -35.32 -26.18
C GLN A 82 16.73 -35.39 -27.66
N LYS A 83 15.62 -36.06 -27.98
CA LYS A 83 15.11 -36.12 -29.35
C LYS A 83 14.65 -34.77 -29.88
N VAL A 84 14.10 -33.90 -29.03
CA VAL A 84 13.79 -32.51 -29.41
C VAL A 84 15.07 -31.72 -29.67
N LEU A 85 16.11 -31.87 -28.83
CA LEU A 85 17.42 -31.23 -29.00
C LEU A 85 18.12 -31.69 -30.29
N GLN A 86 17.95 -32.95 -30.69
CA GLN A 86 18.48 -33.53 -31.92
C GLN A 86 17.65 -33.19 -33.16
N GLY A 87 16.46 -32.60 -32.98
CA GLY A 87 15.54 -32.24 -34.07
C GLY A 87 14.70 -33.41 -34.59
N GLU A 88 14.72 -34.57 -33.92
CA GLU A 88 13.88 -35.73 -34.26
C GLU A 88 12.41 -35.53 -33.85
N LEU A 89 12.19 -34.76 -32.77
CA LEU A 89 10.87 -34.40 -32.26
C LEU A 89 10.70 -32.89 -32.20
N ARG A 90 9.45 -32.43 -32.15
CA ARG A 90 9.11 -31.03 -32.01
C ARG A 90 8.25 -30.82 -30.77
N ASP A 91 8.76 -29.99 -29.85
CA ASP A 91 7.97 -29.44 -28.75
C ASP A 91 7.89 -27.92 -28.92
N PRO A 92 6.68 -27.32 -28.99
CA PRO A 92 6.51 -25.90 -29.31
C PRO A 92 7.07 -24.98 -28.22
N SER A 93 7.02 -25.38 -26.96
CA SER A 93 7.49 -24.60 -25.81
C SER A 93 9.02 -24.65 -25.73
N LEU A 94 9.58 -25.87 -25.75
CA LEU A 94 11.02 -26.06 -25.68
C LEU A 94 11.75 -25.43 -26.87
N LEU A 95 11.22 -25.56 -28.09
CA LEU A 95 11.80 -24.93 -29.28
C LEU A 95 11.82 -23.40 -29.18
N ALA A 96 10.82 -22.78 -28.55
CA ALA A 96 10.80 -21.33 -28.34
C ALA A 96 11.94 -20.88 -27.41
N HIS A 97 12.18 -21.62 -26.32
CA HIS A 97 13.30 -21.36 -25.42
C HIS A 97 14.66 -21.57 -26.09
N LEU A 98 14.82 -22.66 -26.83
CA LEU A 98 16.06 -22.95 -27.57
C LEU A 98 16.36 -21.87 -28.61
N LYS A 99 15.35 -21.45 -29.38
CA LYS A 99 15.49 -20.34 -30.36
C LYS A 99 15.84 -19.01 -29.68
N ALA A 100 15.35 -18.77 -28.46
CA ALA A 100 15.70 -17.59 -27.69
C ALA A 100 17.16 -17.61 -27.19
N GLY A 101 17.81 -18.78 -27.15
CA GLY A 101 19.20 -18.96 -26.73
C GLY A 101 19.38 -19.66 -25.37
N TYR A 102 18.31 -20.25 -24.81
CA TYR A 102 18.44 -21.10 -23.63
C TYR A 102 19.07 -22.45 -23.97
N GLN A 103 19.77 -23.01 -23.00
CA GLN A 103 20.29 -24.36 -23.01
C GLN A 103 19.51 -25.19 -21.99
N VAL A 104 19.11 -26.39 -22.39
CA VAL A 104 18.59 -27.37 -21.43
C VAL A 104 19.76 -27.91 -20.62
N LYS A 105 19.60 -27.89 -19.30
CA LYS A 105 20.62 -28.39 -18.38
C LYS A 105 20.19 -29.69 -17.70
N ARG A 106 18.88 -29.86 -17.46
CA ARG A 106 18.28 -31.12 -17.01
C ARG A 106 16.76 -31.11 -17.18
N THR A 107 16.17 -32.29 -17.12
CA THR A 107 14.73 -32.49 -16.96
C THR A 107 14.38 -32.60 -15.47
N LEU A 108 13.18 -32.18 -15.11
CA LEU A 108 12.66 -32.12 -13.75
C LEU A 108 11.26 -32.68 -13.70
N LEU A 109 10.93 -33.33 -12.59
CA LEU A 109 9.58 -33.81 -12.26
C LEU A 109 9.05 -32.99 -11.08
N ASP A 110 7.73 -32.74 -11.07
CA ASP A 110 6.98 -32.07 -10.00
C ASP A 110 7.48 -30.67 -9.63
N PHE A 111 8.08 -29.99 -10.62
CA PHE A 111 8.45 -28.58 -10.47
C PHE A 111 7.28 -27.64 -10.78
N LEU A 112 6.45 -28.00 -11.76
CA LEU A 112 5.26 -27.27 -12.19
C LEU A 112 4.14 -28.27 -12.44
N TRP A 113 2.92 -27.92 -12.03
CA TRP A 113 1.73 -28.72 -12.30
C TRP A 113 1.24 -28.45 -13.71
N ASP A 114 1.36 -29.43 -14.59
CA ASP A 114 0.96 -29.32 -16.00
C ASP A 114 0.64 -30.70 -16.58
N ASP A 115 -0.64 -30.94 -16.85
CA ASP A 115 -1.13 -32.22 -17.38
C ASP A 115 -0.52 -32.55 -18.75
N SER A 116 -0.28 -31.54 -19.59
CA SER A 116 0.28 -31.75 -20.93
C SER A 116 1.73 -32.22 -20.91
N SER A 117 2.47 -31.87 -19.87
CA SER A 117 3.86 -32.29 -19.64
C SER A 117 3.97 -33.42 -18.64
N LEU A 118 2.86 -33.92 -18.07
CA LEU A 118 2.86 -34.87 -16.95
C LEU A 118 3.76 -34.40 -15.79
N ASN A 119 3.67 -33.11 -15.45
CA ASN A 119 4.51 -32.41 -14.46
C ASN A 119 6.02 -32.40 -14.74
N TYR A 120 6.45 -32.84 -15.93
CA TYR A 120 7.83 -32.69 -16.35
C TYR A 120 8.11 -31.27 -16.85
N SER A 121 9.32 -30.78 -16.58
CA SER A 121 9.81 -29.49 -17.07
C SER A 121 11.31 -29.54 -17.35
N THR A 122 11.80 -28.61 -18.16
CA THR A 122 13.24 -28.43 -18.39
C THR A 122 13.78 -27.30 -17.53
N TRP A 123 14.91 -27.54 -16.85
CA TRP A 123 15.72 -26.45 -16.27
C TRP A 123 16.56 -25.82 -17.38
N LEU A 124 16.29 -24.53 -17.64
CA LEU A 124 16.85 -23.79 -18.75
C LEU A 124 17.81 -22.71 -18.23
N GLU A 125 18.96 -22.59 -18.89
CA GLU A 125 19.93 -21.54 -18.60
C GLU A 125 20.37 -20.84 -19.90
N MET A 126 20.34 -19.53 -19.91
CA MET A 126 20.91 -18.69 -20.95
C MET A 126 22.10 -17.92 -20.36
N PRO A 127 23.34 -18.23 -20.75
CA PRO A 127 24.50 -17.47 -20.29
C PRO A 127 24.49 -16.05 -20.86
N ASN A 128 24.99 -15.08 -20.11
CA ASN A 128 25.25 -13.74 -20.63
C ASN A 128 26.67 -13.67 -21.22
N PRO A 129 26.84 -13.62 -22.56
CA PRO A 129 28.16 -13.53 -23.17
C PRO A 129 28.86 -12.19 -22.87
N ASP A 130 28.10 -11.16 -22.50
CA ASP A 130 28.61 -9.82 -22.18
C ASP A 130 28.95 -9.65 -20.68
N TYR A 131 28.86 -10.70 -19.86
CA TYR A 131 29.11 -10.61 -18.43
C TYR A 131 30.56 -10.22 -18.12
N ARG A 132 30.73 -9.14 -17.37
CA ARG A 132 32.04 -8.62 -16.94
C ARG A 132 32.17 -8.70 -15.41
N PRO A 133 32.94 -9.65 -14.86
CA PRO A 133 33.04 -9.83 -13.41
C PRO A 133 33.58 -8.59 -12.69
N GLU A 134 34.49 -7.85 -13.31
CA GLU A 134 35.10 -6.62 -12.78
C GLU A 134 34.10 -5.45 -12.64
N LYS A 135 33.11 -5.36 -13.53
CA LYS A 135 32.09 -4.29 -13.46
C LYS A 135 31.16 -4.45 -12.26
N ARG A 136 31.07 -5.65 -11.67
CA ARG A 136 30.23 -5.90 -10.49
C ARG A 136 30.86 -5.38 -9.19
N GLN A 137 32.20 -5.27 -9.12
CA GLN A 137 32.87 -4.63 -7.98
C GLN A 137 32.56 -3.14 -7.85
N ILE A 138 32.12 -2.49 -8.93
CA ILE A 138 31.73 -1.07 -8.97
C ILE A 138 30.20 -0.91 -9.13
N ALA A 139 29.48 -1.99 -9.46
CA ALA A 139 28.04 -1.99 -9.77
C ALA A 139 27.18 -2.77 -8.76
N ALA A 140 27.53 -2.72 -7.47
CA ALA A 140 26.50 -2.59 -6.43
C ALA A 140 26.05 -1.11 -6.32
N ALA A 141 26.13 -0.34 -7.41
CA ALA A 141 25.38 0.89 -7.53
C ALA A 141 23.91 0.50 -7.29
N PRO A 142 23.24 1.08 -6.28
CA PRO A 142 21.86 0.75 -5.99
C PRO A 142 21.10 0.86 -7.30
N ILE A 143 20.33 -0.18 -7.65
CA ILE A 143 19.35 -0.09 -8.72
C ILE A 143 18.64 1.24 -8.46
N GLN A 144 18.79 2.22 -9.36
CA GLN A 144 17.99 3.42 -9.32
C GLN A 144 16.56 2.96 -9.65
N ARG A 145 15.89 2.41 -8.64
CA ARG A 145 14.44 2.36 -8.57
C ARG A 145 14.00 3.81 -8.79
N PRO A 146 12.96 4.07 -9.60
CA PRO A 146 12.41 5.42 -9.65
C PRO A 146 12.18 5.86 -8.20
N VAL A 147 12.71 7.02 -7.85
CA VAL A 147 12.62 7.55 -6.48
C VAL A 147 11.13 7.81 -6.23
N ARG A 148 10.49 6.93 -5.46
CA ARG A 148 9.11 7.08 -5.03
C ARG A 148 9.12 7.96 -3.81
N LYS A 149 8.97 9.26 -4.05
CA LYS A 149 8.72 10.25 -3.00
C LYS A 149 7.30 10.73 -3.13
N ILE A 150 6.61 10.80 -2.01
CA ILE A 150 5.32 11.46 -1.92
C ILE A 150 5.42 12.62 -0.94
N ARG A 151 4.75 13.72 -1.25
CA ARG A 151 4.60 14.85 -0.34
C ARG A 151 3.23 14.77 0.30
N ILE A 152 3.18 14.84 1.62
CA ILE A 152 1.93 14.80 2.37
C ILE A 152 1.72 16.12 3.11
N CYS A 153 0.46 16.49 3.28
CA CYS A 153 0.00 17.62 4.08
C CYS A 153 -0.96 17.10 5.16
N ALA A 154 -0.66 17.34 6.43
CA ALA A 154 -1.54 17.03 7.55
C ALA A 154 -2.16 18.32 8.09
N ALA A 155 -3.49 18.45 8.00
CA ALA A 155 -4.21 19.65 8.42
C ALA A 155 -4.57 19.60 9.90
N GLN A 156 -3.99 20.51 10.70
CA GLN A 156 -4.37 20.74 12.09
C GLN A 156 -5.50 21.77 12.13
N PHE A 157 -6.73 21.28 12.19
CA PHE A 157 -7.94 22.06 11.96
C PHE A 157 -8.42 22.74 13.23
N GLN A 158 -8.68 24.06 13.19
CA GLN A 158 -9.21 24.76 14.35
C GLN A 158 -10.73 24.78 14.38
N MET A 159 -11.28 24.11 15.39
CA MET A 159 -12.67 24.24 15.81
C MET A 159 -12.94 25.65 16.31
N ARG A 160 -13.93 26.28 15.66
CA ARG A 160 -14.49 27.59 15.99
C ARG A 160 -15.91 27.69 15.45
N PRO A 161 -16.81 28.47 16.09
CA PRO A 161 -18.15 28.68 15.58
C PRO A 161 -18.16 29.27 14.16
N ILE A 162 -19.04 28.75 13.33
CA ILE A 162 -19.31 29.21 11.95
C ILE A 162 -20.80 29.53 11.78
N ARG A 163 -21.13 30.36 10.79
CA ARG A 163 -22.51 30.82 10.53
C ARG A 163 -23.15 30.21 9.30
N SER A 164 -22.37 29.59 8.44
CA SER A 164 -22.87 28.97 7.22
C SER A 164 -22.00 27.80 6.79
N TRP A 165 -22.55 26.98 5.89
CA TRP A 165 -21.76 25.99 5.17
C TRP A 165 -20.65 26.62 4.34
N ASP A 166 -20.87 27.82 3.79
CA ASP A 166 -19.88 28.45 2.92
C ASP A 166 -18.63 28.85 3.71
N GLU A 167 -18.77 29.25 4.98
CA GLU A 167 -17.63 29.46 5.89
C GLU A 167 -16.85 28.16 6.16
N PHE A 168 -17.56 27.03 6.32
CA PHE A 168 -16.95 25.71 6.44
C PHE A 168 -16.18 25.34 5.16
N ALA A 169 -16.84 25.47 4.00
CA ALA A 169 -16.26 25.15 2.70
C ALA A 169 -15.05 26.04 2.36
N GLN A 170 -15.06 27.32 2.74
CA GLN A 170 -13.92 28.22 2.63
C GLN A 170 -12.74 27.77 3.50
N THR A 171 -13.01 27.31 4.73
CA THR A 171 -11.96 26.80 5.62
C THR A 171 -11.35 25.50 5.05
N VAL A 172 -12.19 24.59 4.54
CA VAL A 172 -11.70 23.39 3.84
C VAL A 172 -10.87 23.76 2.61
N ALA A 173 -11.36 24.68 1.78
CA ALA A 173 -10.66 25.14 0.58
C ALA A 173 -9.29 25.75 0.91
N PHE A 174 -9.16 26.51 2.01
CA PHE A 174 -7.88 27.04 2.46
C PHE A 174 -6.81 25.93 2.65
N PHE A 175 -7.17 24.82 3.31
CA PHE A 175 -6.23 23.70 3.51
C PHE A 175 -5.91 22.97 2.21
N VAL A 176 -6.91 22.80 1.33
CA VAL A 176 -6.71 22.19 0.00
C VAL A 176 -5.80 23.06 -0.87
N ASP A 177 -6.09 24.37 -0.96
CA ASP A 177 -5.29 25.32 -1.73
C ASP A 177 -3.86 25.43 -1.18
N THR A 178 -3.70 25.32 0.14
CA THR A 178 -2.38 25.23 0.77
C THR A 178 -1.65 23.96 0.32
N ALA A 179 -2.29 22.79 0.38
CA ALA A 179 -1.69 21.54 -0.05
C ALA A 179 -1.28 21.58 -1.54
N ASP A 180 -2.15 22.11 -2.42
CA ASP A 180 -1.88 22.31 -3.85
C ASP A 180 -0.73 23.29 -4.10
N THR A 181 -0.73 24.45 -3.42
CA THR A 181 0.32 25.48 -3.53
C THR A 181 1.71 24.91 -3.21
N TYR A 182 1.79 23.98 -2.27
CA TYR A 182 3.03 23.32 -1.89
C TYR A 182 3.27 21.98 -2.60
N HIS A 183 2.47 21.67 -3.63
CA HIS A 183 2.57 20.48 -4.49
C HIS A 183 2.53 19.18 -3.70
N CYS A 184 1.62 19.11 -2.73
CA CYS A 184 1.36 17.89 -1.99
C CYS A 184 0.63 16.89 -2.87
N HIS A 185 0.87 15.61 -2.63
CA HIS A 185 0.17 14.52 -3.30
C HIS A 185 -1.03 14.03 -2.47
N PHE A 186 -0.89 14.08 -1.14
CA PHE A 186 -1.94 13.73 -0.19
C PHE A 186 -2.20 14.89 0.78
N LEU A 187 -3.46 15.12 1.09
CA LEU A 187 -3.92 15.94 2.20
C LEU A 187 -4.78 15.10 3.14
N VAL A 188 -4.55 15.18 4.45
CA VAL A 188 -5.41 14.55 5.47
C VAL A 188 -6.02 15.58 6.40
N PHE A 189 -7.34 15.52 6.58
CA PHE A 189 -8.09 16.26 7.59
C PHE A 189 -8.32 15.42 8.85
N PRO A 190 -8.61 16.04 10.02
CA PRO A 190 -8.87 15.31 11.26
C PRO A 190 -10.17 14.49 11.27
N GLU A 191 -10.27 13.59 12.23
CA GLU A 191 -11.51 12.86 12.49
C GLU A 191 -12.62 13.83 12.90
N LEU A 192 -13.83 13.59 12.39
CA LEU A 192 -15.05 14.31 12.74
C LEU A 192 -14.89 15.83 12.76
N PHE A 193 -13.97 16.39 11.97
CA PHE A 193 -13.79 17.83 11.87
C PHE A 193 -15.05 18.53 11.35
N THR A 194 -15.91 17.77 10.64
CA THR A 194 -17.25 18.18 10.20
C THR A 194 -18.21 18.52 11.34
N VAL A 195 -17.91 18.11 12.58
CA VAL A 195 -18.66 18.53 13.79
C VAL A 195 -18.65 20.05 13.99
N GLN A 196 -17.73 20.79 13.36
CA GLN A 196 -17.83 22.26 13.30
C GLN A 196 -19.21 22.74 12.82
N LEU A 197 -19.88 21.98 11.94
CA LEU A 197 -21.22 22.26 11.41
C LEU A 197 -22.33 22.16 12.47
N PHE A 198 -22.08 21.62 13.67
CA PHE A 198 -23.00 21.76 14.80
C PHE A 198 -23.25 23.25 15.15
N SER A 199 -22.36 24.16 14.76
CA SER A 199 -22.59 25.61 14.86
C SER A 199 -23.85 26.09 14.14
N LEU A 200 -24.33 25.34 13.15
CA LEU A 200 -25.51 25.66 12.35
C LEU A 200 -26.80 25.06 12.94
N MET A 201 -26.69 24.31 14.03
CA MET A 201 -27.79 23.63 14.71
C MET A 201 -28.17 24.38 15.99
N PRO A 202 -29.40 24.18 16.51
CA PRO A 202 -29.78 24.74 17.80
C PRO A 202 -28.79 24.34 18.91
N PRO A 203 -28.39 25.29 19.78
CA PRO A 203 -27.59 24.93 20.96
C PRO A 203 -28.39 23.96 21.84
N ASP A 204 -27.67 23.06 22.53
CA ASP A 204 -28.24 22.02 23.42
C ASP A 204 -29.10 20.93 22.73
N LEU A 205 -28.97 20.77 21.41
CA LEU A 205 -29.53 19.60 20.72
C LEU A 205 -28.95 18.31 21.32
N ASN A 206 -29.77 17.27 21.45
CA ASN A 206 -29.31 15.96 21.90
C ASN A 206 -28.19 15.46 20.96
N PRO A 207 -27.03 14.99 21.48
CA PRO A 207 -25.91 14.50 20.69
C PRO A 207 -26.28 13.52 19.56
N ASN A 208 -27.13 12.53 19.84
CA ASN A 208 -27.62 11.55 18.85
C ASN A 208 -28.43 12.20 17.72
N VAL A 209 -29.19 13.26 18.03
CA VAL A 209 -29.95 13.99 17.02
C VAL A 209 -29.02 14.89 16.19
N ALA A 210 -28.05 15.54 16.82
CA ALA A 210 -27.08 16.41 16.15
C ALA A 210 -26.20 15.63 15.15
N ILE A 211 -25.69 14.46 15.56
CA ILE A 211 -24.84 13.64 14.70
C ILE A 211 -25.62 13.08 13.50
N ARG A 212 -26.90 12.70 13.67
CA ARG A 212 -27.78 12.28 12.56
C ARG A 212 -28.12 13.43 11.61
N GLN A 213 -28.33 14.64 12.13
CA GLN A 213 -28.48 15.83 11.27
C GLN A 213 -27.21 16.14 10.49
N LEU A 214 -26.04 15.95 11.11
CA LEU A 214 -24.75 16.10 10.42
C LEU A 214 -24.58 15.05 9.32
N ALA A 215 -24.95 13.78 9.59
CA ALA A 215 -24.95 12.72 8.58
C ALA A 215 -25.88 13.04 7.39
N GLY A 216 -26.96 13.79 7.62
CA GLY A 216 -27.83 14.31 6.56
C GLY A 216 -27.15 15.31 5.61
N MET A 217 -25.95 15.80 5.95
CA MET A 217 -25.14 16.67 5.08
C MET A 217 -24.10 15.90 4.25
N HIS A 218 -24.13 14.56 4.28
CA HIS A 218 -23.12 13.70 3.67
C HIS A 218 -22.96 13.94 2.16
N GLU A 219 -24.05 14.08 1.41
CA GLU A 219 -23.98 14.35 -0.04
C GLU A 219 -23.23 15.65 -0.35
N ARG A 220 -23.55 16.72 0.40
CA ARG A 220 -22.93 18.03 0.22
C ARG A 220 -21.43 18.01 0.59
N TYR A 221 -21.07 17.21 1.59
CA TYR A 221 -19.68 16.93 1.94
C TYR A 221 -18.94 16.19 0.82
N ILE A 222 -19.54 15.13 0.27
CA ILE A 222 -18.97 14.39 -0.86
C ILE A 222 -18.76 15.30 -2.07
N GLU A 223 -19.76 16.11 -2.44
CA GLU A 223 -19.67 17.04 -3.56
C GLU A 223 -18.53 18.06 -3.38
N LEU A 224 -18.41 18.66 -2.19
CA LEU A 224 -17.35 19.61 -1.88
C LEU A 224 -15.96 19.00 -2.06
N PHE A 225 -15.71 17.85 -1.45
CA PHE A 225 -14.40 17.22 -1.45
C PHE A 225 -14.03 16.59 -2.79
N THR A 226 -14.98 15.96 -3.49
CA THR A 226 -14.76 15.44 -4.85
C THR A 226 -14.38 16.57 -5.81
N ARG A 227 -15.09 17.70 -5.74
CA ARG A 227 -14.77 18.87 -6.57
C ARG A 227 -13.38 19.42 -6.24
N LEU A 228 -13.04 19.57 -4.95
CA LEU A 228 -11.74 20.08 -4.53
C LEU A 228 -10.58 19.14 -4.92
N ALA A 229 -10.76 17.82 -4.77
CA ALA A 229 -9.76 16.81 -5.16
C ALA A 229 -9.50 16.82 -6.68
N THR A 230 -10.56 16.87 -7.48
CA THR A 230 -10.48 16.87 -8.96
C THR A 230 -9.90 18.18 -9.51
N GLU A 231 -10.32 19.33 -9.00
CA GLU A 231 -9.80 20.63 -9.45
C GLU A 231 -8.33 20.87 -9.10
N ARG A 232 -7.78 20.16 -8.10
CA ARG A 232 -6.40 20.34 -7.59
C ARG A 232 -5.50 19.12 -7.81
N ASP A 233 -5.97 18.11 -8.54
CA ASP A 233 -5.23 16.86 -8.81
C ASP A 233 -4.65 16.22 -7.53
N LEU A 234 -5.45 16.19 -6.45
CA LEU A 234 -4.99 15.87 -5.10
C LEU A 234 -5.73 14.64 -4.52
N TYR A 235 -5.01 13.72 -3.89
CA TYR A 235 -5.65 12.73 -3.02
C TYR A 235 -6.00 13.39 -1.68
N ILE A 236 -7.28 13.45 -1.33
CA ILE A 236 -7.73 14.04 -0.08
C ILE A 236 -8.33 12.95 0.80
N ILE A 237 -7.72 12.71 1.95
CA ILE A 237 -8.34 12.00 3.05
C ILE A 237 -9.13 13.06 3.80
N GLY A 238 -10.43 13.15 3.50
CA GLY A 238 -11.33 14.18 4.00
C GLY A 238 -11.69 14.02 5.48
N GLY A 239 -10.76 13.51 6.31
CA GLY A 239 -11.02 13.21 7.71
C GLY A 239 -12.08 12.13 7.82
N SER A 240 -13.00 12.30 8.77
CA SER A 240 -14.19 11.47 8.85
C SER A 240 -15.48 12.28 9.02
N HIS A 241 -16.58 11.65 8.61
CA HIS A 241 -17.92 12.18 8.65
C HIS A 241 -18.91 11.07 9.03
N PRO A 242 -19.94 11.35 9.85
CA PRO A 242 -20.94 10.35 10.16
C PRO A 242 -21.75 9.96 8.91
N VAL A 243 -22.00 8.66 8.72
CA VAL A 243 -22.80 8.14 7.61
C VAL A 243 -23.86 7.20 8.17
N ILE A 244 -25.11 7.36 7.69
CA ILE A 244 -26.21 6.46 8.06
C ILE A 244 -26.33 5.36 7.00
N ARG A 245 -26.31 4.09 7.44
CA ARG A 245 -26.60 2.90 6.61
C ARG A 245 -27.56 2.01 7.39
N ASP A 246 -28.68 1.66 6.78
CA ASP A 246 -29.69 0.78 7.41
C ASP A 246 -30.16 1.24 8.82
N ASP A 247 -30.32 2.56 8.99
CA ASP A 247 -30.67 3.26 10.24
C ASP A 247 -29.59 3.23 11.35
N GLU A 248 -28.47 2.55 11.11
CA GLU A 248 -27.27 2.59 11.94
C GLU A 248 -26.36 3.75 11.50
N ILE A 249 -25.60 4.30 12.43
CA ILE A 249 -24.67 5.41 12.16
C ILE A 249 -23.22 4.97 12.34
N TYR A 250 -22.35 5.42 11.45
CA TYR A 250 -20.95 5.02 11.40
C TYR A 250 -20.04 6.25 11.32
N ASN A 251 -18.90 6.22 12.02
CA ASN A 251 -17.80 7.16 11.81
C ASN A 251 -16.97 6.68 10.60
N VAL A 252 -17.05 7.39 9.47
CA VAL A 252 -16.47 6.94 8.20
C VAL A 252 -15.42 7.93 7.73
N ALA A 253 -14.20 7.46 7.49
CA ALA A 253 -13.19 8.23 6.79
C ALA A 253 -13.32 8.07 5.27
N HIS A 254 -13.12 9.17 4.55
CA HIS A 254 -13.30 9.23 3.09
C HIS A 254 -11.98 9.58 2.39
N LEU A 255 -11.63 8.79 1.38
CA LEU A 255 -10.52 9.04 0.45
C LEU A 255 -11.10 9.50 -0.89
N PHE A 256 -10.89 10.77 -1.21
CA PHE A 256 -11.22 11.38 -2.49
C PHE A 256 -9.99 11.33 -3.39
N THR A 257 -10.19 10.92 -4.64
CA THR A 257 -9.11 10.78 -5.62
C THR A 257 -9.15 11.92 -6.64
N PRO A 258 -8.02 12.21 -7.32
CA PRO A 258 -7.98 13.15 -8.43
C PRO A 258 -8.93 12.79 -9.58
N GLY A 259 -9.19 11.49 -9.78
CA GLY A 259 -10.13 10.99 -10.78
C GLY A 259 -11.61 11.15 -10.41
N GLY A 260 -11.92 11.67 -9.21
CA GLY A 260 -13.28 11.90 -8.72
C GLY A 260 -13.94 10.68 -8.07
N GLN A 261 -13.23 9.57 -7.92
CA GLN A 261 -13.70 8.41 -7.15
C GLN A 261 -13.57 8.68 -5.65
N VAL A 262 -14.51 8.13 -4.89
CA VAL A 262 -14.52 8.18 -3.42
C VAL A 262 -14.47 6.77 -2.85
N TYR A 263 -13.53 6.56 -1.94
CA TYR A 263 -13.37 5.32 -1.19
C TYR A 263 -13.56 5.61 0.30
N THR A 264 -13.90 4.59 1.09
CA THR A 264 -14.19 4.77 2.52
C THR A 264 -13.54 3.71 3.40
N GLN A 265 -13.16 4.10 4.61
CA GLN A 265 -12.77 3.24 5.71
C GLN A 265 -13.59 3.61 6.94
N ASP A 266 -14.39 2.67 7.43
CA ASP A 266 -15.16 2.84 8.64
C ASP A 266 -14.22 2.69 9.85
N ALA A 267 -14.45 3.46 10.92
CA ALA A 267 -13.77 3.26 12.20
C ALA A 267 -14.09 1.85 12.72
N LEU A 268 -13.07 1.07 13.07
CA LEU A 268 -13.25 -0.34 13.47
C LEU A 268 -13.40 -0.49 14.99
N HIS A 269 -12.72 0.38 15.74
CA HIS A 269 -12.79 0.40 17.20
C HIS A 269 -13.47 1.69 17.67
N ILE A 270 -14.68 1.57 18.21
CA ILE A 270 -15.48 2.73 18.61
C ILE A 270 -15.21 3.08 20.09
N PRO A 271 -14.75 4.31 20.39
CA PRO A 271 -14.63 4.80 21.76
C PRO A 271 -15.97 4.76 22.51
N PRO A 272 -15.97 4.59 23.84
CA PRO A 272 -17.21 4.59 24.63
C PRO A 272 -18.10 5.82 24.36
N ILE A 273 -17.52 7.02 24.28
CA ILE A 273 -18.30 8.25 24.05
C ILE A 273 -19.02 8.26 22.69
N GLU A 274 -18.37 7.76 21.64
CA GLU A 274 -18.99 7.67 20.30
C GLU A 274 -20.09 6.61 20.27
N ARG A 275 -19.91 5.50 20.99
CA ARG A 275 -20.94 4.46 21.10
C ARG A 275 -22.14 4.95 21.93
N ASP A 276 -21.87 5.56 23.07
CA ASP A 276 -22.89 5.85 24.08
C ASP A 276 -23.66 7.16 23.80
N ASP A 277 -23.00 8.16 23.20
CA ASP A 277 -23.61 9.48 22.94
C ASP A 277 -24.03 9.69 21.47
N PHE A 278 -23.44 8.94 20.53
CA PHE A 278 -23.71 9.08 19.10
C PHE A 278 -24.28 7.82 18.44
N ASP A 279 -24.47 6.74 19.20
CA ASP A 279 -24.93 5.43 18.72
C ASP A 279 -24.08 4.89 17.55
N ILE A 280 -22.78 5.16 17.54
CA ILE A 280 -21.88 4.78 16.43
C ILE A 280 -21.55 3.28 16.47
N GLU A 281 -21.82 2.61 15.36
CA GLU A 281 -21.51 1.21 15.13
C GLU A 281 -20.09 1.00 14.54
N PRO A 282 -19.42 -0.12 14.87
CA PRO A 282 -18.10 -0.43 14.33
C PRO A 282 -18.18 -0.88 12.87
N GLY A 283 -17.17 -0.51 12.10
CA GLY A 283 -16.94 -1.05 10.76
C GLY A 283 -16.53 -2.53 10.75
N GLU A 284 -16.65 -3.16 9.60
CA GLU A 284 -16.42 -4.61 9.46
C GLU A 284 -15.27 -5.02 8.53
N GLU A 285 -14.70 -4.08 7.77
CA GLU A 285 -13.69 -4.35 6.75
C GLU A 285 -12.40 -3.57 7.03
N MET A 286 -11.27 -4.27 7.01
CA MET A 286 -9.94 -3.66 6.92
C MET A 286 -9.57 -3.44 5.46
N LYS A 287 -9.17 -2.22 5.08
CA LYS A 287 -8.82 -1.90 3.69
C LYS A 287 -7.41 -1.31 3.57
N VAL A 288 -6.73 -1.69 2.49
CA VAL A 288 -5.52 -1.01 1.99
C VAL A 288 -5.86 -0.46 0.62
N PHE A 289 -5.59 0.82 0.40
CA PHE A 289 -5.83 1.51 -0.86
C PHE A 289 -4.53 1.52 -1.68
N ASP A 290 -4.54 0.83 -2.82
CA ASP A 290 -3.42 0.74 -3.76
C ASP A 290 -3.55 1.88 -4.77
N THR A 291 -2.88 3.01 -4.49
CA THR A 291 -2.83 4.17 -5.39
C THR A 291 -1.61 4.09 -6.29
N PRO A 292 -1.58 4.82 -7.44
CA PRO A 292 -0.39 4.93 -8.28
C PRO A 292 0.86 5.44 -7.54
N LEU A 293 0.67 6.15 -6.43
CA LEU A 293 1.74 6.77 -5.66
C LEU A 293 2.22 5.89 -4.51
N ALA A 294 1.30 5.31 -3.75
CA ALA A 294 1.58 4.57 -2.52
C ALA A 294 0.44 3.62 -2.15
N ARG A 295 0.79 2.53 -1.47
CA ARG A 295 -0.21 1.75 -0.72
C ARG A 295 -0.45 2.40 0.63
N ILE A 296 -1.66 2.88 0.83
CA ILE A 296 -2.03 3.59 2.06
C ILE A 296 -3.08 2.81 2.84
N ALA A 297 -3.11 3.01 4.15
CA ALA A 297 -4.23 2.62 4.99
C ALA A 297 -4.71 3.82 5.80
N ILE A 298 -5.96 3.76 6.25
CA ILE A 298 -6.56 4.76 7.14
C ILE A 298 -6.94 4.03 8.43
N GLN A 299 -6.49 4.54 9.57
CA GLN A 299 -6.92 4.06 10.90
C GLN A 299 -7.57 5.24 11.60
N VAL A 300 -8.88 5.16 11.86
CA VAL A 300 -9.61 6.29 12.43
C VAL A 300 -9.38 6.31 13.94
N SER A 301 -8.66 7.34 14.40
CA SER A 301 -8.50 7.66 15.82
C SER A 301 -8.11 6.46 16.68
N TYR A 302 -9.06 5.91 17.44
CA TYR A 302 -8.85 4.81 18.38
C TYR A 302 -8.27 3.55 17.72
N ASP A 303 -8.49 3.35 16.41
CA ASP A 303 -7.93 2.24 15.65
C ASP A 303 -6.40 2.11 15.78
N ILE A 304 -5.66 3.22 15.89
CA ILE A 304 -4.19 3.21 15.95
C ILE A 304 -3.66 2.60 17.26
N GLU A 305 -4.48 2.62 18.31
CA GLU A 305 -4.11 2.09 19.63
C GLU A 305 -4.00 0.55 19.62
N PHE A 306 -4.54 -0.12 18.59
CA PHE A 306 -4.56 -1.59 18.45
C PHE A 306 -3.42 -2.08 17.52
N PRO A 307 -2.33 -2.67 18.05
CA PRO A 307 -1.15 -3.04 17.26
C PRO A 307 -1.41 -4.06 16.16
N GLU A 308 -2.34 -4.99 16.38
CA GLU A 308 -2.69 -6.05 15.44
C GLU A 308 -3.22 -5.49 14.13
N LEU A 309 -4.04 -4.43 14.20
CA LEU A 309 -4.65 -3.80 13.04
C LEU A 309 -3.58 -3.21 12.12
N SER A 310 -2.68 -2.38 12.65
CA SER A 310 -1.58 -1.80 11.86
C SER A 310 -0.68 -2.87 11.28
N ARG A 311 -0.39 -3.94 12.05
CA ARG A 311 0.41 -5.07 11.56
C ARG A 311 -0.26 -5.79 10.39
N LEU A 312 -1.56 -6.08 10.48
CA LEU A 312 -2.31 -6.73 9.40
C LEU A 312 -2.36 -5.88 8.13
N LEU A 313 -2.56 -4.57 8.26
CA LEU A 313 -2.54 -3.62 7.14
C LEU A 313 -1.17 -3.54 6.47
N VAL A 314 -0.09 -3.48 7.26
CA VAL A 314 1.30 -3.46 6.74
C VAL A 314 1.69 -4.78 6.09
N LEU A 315 1.31 -5.93 6.67
CA LEU A 315 1.51 -7.24 6.04
C LEU A 315 0.72 -7.38 4.73
N SER A 316 -0.36 -6.61 4.58
CA SER A 316 -1.14 -6.49 3.34
C SER A 316 -0.58 -5.45 2.36
N GLY A 317 0.58 -4.86 2.69
CA GLY A 317 1.36 -4.01 1.79
C GLY A 317 1.29 -2.51 2.07
N ALA A 318 0.66 -2.06 3.16
CA ALA A 318 0.64 -0.63 3.49
C ALA A 318 2.07 -0.06 3.71
N GLU A 319 2.31 1.10 3.10
CA GLU A 319 3.56 1.87 3.17
C GLU A 319 3.38 3.14 4.01
N VAL A 320 2.15 3.65 4.09
CA VAL A 320 1.76 4.82 4.89
C VAL A 320 0.43 4.53 5.58
N ILE A 321 0.33 4.87 6.86
CA ILE A 321 -0.92 4.84 7.62
C ILE A 321 -1.30 6.28 7.96
N PHE A 322 -2.47 6.72 7.49
CA PHE A 322 -3.04 8.00 7.89
C PHE A 322 -4.00 7.81 9.05
N VAL A 323 -3.89 8.68 10.05
CA VAL A 323 -4.60 8.58 11.32
C VAL A 323 -5.27 9.93 11.61
N PRO A 324 -6.44 10.19 11.00
CA PRO A 324 -7.31 11.27 11.46
C PRO A 324 -7.77 10.95 12.89
N TYR A 325 -7.63 11.89 13.82
CA TYR A 325 -8.08 11.70 15.21
C TYR A 325 -8.76 12.95 15.78
N SER A 326 -9.52 12.78 16.85
CA SER A 326 -10.11 13.86 17.61
C SER A 326 -10.00 13.55 19.11
N THR A 327 -9.36 14.44 19.86
CA THR A 327 -9.12 14.27 21.30
C THR A 327 -9.39 15.57 22.04
N ASP A 328 -9.79 15.48 23.30
CA ASP A 328 -10.20 16.59 24.17
C ASP A 328 -9.02 17.22 24.93
N GLU A 329 -8.16 16.40 25.52
CA GLU A 329 -7.01 16.82 26.32
C GLU A 329 -5.70 16.15 25.89
N LYS A 330 -4.59 16.69 26.41
CA LYS A 330 -3.25 16.22 26.10
C LYS A 330 -3.05 14.72 26.35
N LYS A 331 -3.61 14.16 27.42
CA LYS A 331 -3.42 12.74 27.75
C LYS A 331 -4.09 11.81 26.74
N ALA A 332 -5.22 12.22 26.18
CA ALA A 332 -5.90 11.49 25.13
C ALA A 332 -5.07 11.53 23.84
N TYR A 333 -4.57 12.72 23.47
CA TYR A 333 -3.63 12.86 22.36
C TYR A 333 -2.36 12.03 22.55
N ASP A 334 -1.77 12.02 23.75
CA ASP A 334 -0.52 11.30 24.01
C ASP A 334 -0.69 9.79 23.75
N ARG A 335 -1.87 9.19 23.98
CA ARG A 335 -2.13 7.80 23.58
C ARG A 335 -2.05 7.59 22.07
N VAL A 336 -2.76 8.42 21.31
CA VAL A 336 -2.74 8.40 19.83
C VAL A 336 -1.31 8.58 19.33
N ARG A 337 -0.60 9.57 19.88
CA ARG A 337 0.79 9.88 19.53
C ARG A 337 1.72 8.70 19.76
N TYR A 338 1.75 8.18 20.99
CA TYR A 338 2.69 7.13 21.37
C TYR A 338 2.42 5.85 20.60
N THR A 339 1.16 5.50 20.42
CA THR A 339 0.80 4.30 19.66
C THR A 339 1.13 4.49 18.18
N ALA A 340 0.82 5.64 17.57
CA ALA A 340 1.19 5.95 16.19
C ALA A 340 2.70 5.88 15.94
N GLN A 341 3.50 6.48 16.82
CA GLN A 341 4.96 6.43 16.73
C GLN A 341 5.48 4.99 16.90
N ALA A 342 4.91 4.22 17.84
CA ALA A 342 5.21 2.81 17.98
C ALA A 342 4.87 2.03 16.69
N ARG A 343 3.72 2.28 16.05
CA ARG A 343 3.35 1.61 14.79
C ARG A 343 4.32 1.91 13.67
N ALA A 344 4.81 3.15 13.56
CA ALA A 344 5.81 3.53 12.56
C ALA A 344 7.10 2.71 12.70
N VAL A 345 7.57 2.55 13.95
CA VAL A 345 8.78 1.80 14.27
C VAL A 345 8.57 0.29 14.14
N GLU A 346 7.58 -0.27 14.84
CA GLU A 346 7.32 -1.71 14.92
C GLU A 346 6.99 -2.33 13.56
N ASN A 347 6.31 -1.58 12.69
CA ASN A 347 5.88 -2.06 11.37
C ASN A 347 6.76 -1.55 10.23
N PHE A 348 7.79 -0.75 10.51
CA PHE A 348 8.66 -0.17 9.49
C PHE A 348 7.84 0.52 8.37
N VAL A 349 7.00 1.48 8.78
CA VAL A 349 6.01 2.17 7.95
C VAL A 349 6.00 3.65 8.32
N TYR A 350 5.53 4.53 7.42
CA TYR A 350 5.23 5.91 7.81
C TYR A 350 3.85 5.99 8.47
N VAL A 351 3.70 6.85 9.47
CA VAL A 351 2.40 7.12 10.11
C VAL A 351 2.18 8.63 10.17
N VAL A 352 1.04 9.10 9.66
CA VAL A 352 0.68 10.53 9.63
C VAL A 352 -0.53 10.73 10.53
N ILE A 353 -0.37 11.44 11.63
CA ILE A 353 -1.47 11.78 12.54
C ILE A 353 -1.92 13.22 12.32
N THR A 354 -3.22 13.48 12.39
CA THR A 354 -3.73 14.86 12.38
C THR A 354 -5.02 14.99 13.18
N GLY A 355 -5.15 16.12 13.90
CA GLY A 355 -6.18 16.33 14.90
C GLY A 355 -6.81 17.71 14.88
N ASN A 356 -7.97 17.82 15.52
CA ASN A 356 -8.65 19.08 15.77
C ASN A 356 -7.96 19.86 16.92
N VAL A 357 -7.98 21.18 16.83
CA VAL A 357 -7.55 22.12 17.89
C VAL A 357 -8.63 23.15 18.16
N GLY A 358 -8.50 23.94 19.22
CA GLY A 358 -9.48 24.96 19.55
C GLY A 358 -10.75 24.37 20.17
N ASN A 359 -11.82 25.17 20.18
CA ASN A 359 -12.99 24.92 21.03
C ASN A 359 -14.28 25.17 20.26
N LEU A 360 -15.30 24.36 20.52
CA LEU A 360 -16.65 24.57 20.00
C LEU A 360 -17.66 24.73 21.14
N PRO A 361 -17.87 25.97 21.64
CA PRO A 361 -18.68 26.20 22.85
C PRO A 361 -20.14 25.73 22.76
N THR A 362 -20.67 25.61 21.55
CA THR A 362 -22.06 25.20 21.29
C THR A 362 -22.24 23.69 21.17
N ALA A 363 -21.16 22.90 21.19
CA ALA A 363 -21.17 21.45 21.05
C ALA A 363 -20.61 20.78 22.31
N ARG A 364 -21.48 20.21 23.16
CA ARG A 364 -21.08 19.65 24.46
C ARG A 364 -20.00 18.56 24.38
N ASN A 365 -20.01 17.75 23.33
CA ASN A 365 -19.06 16.66 23.15
C ASN A 365 -17.73 17.11 22.51
N TYR A 366 -17.63 18.37 22.09
CA TYR A 366 -16.46 18.95 21.40
C TYR A 366 -16.08 20.33 21.97
N LEU A 367 -16.37 20.54 23.26
CA LEU A 367 -16.10 21.82 23.95
C LEU A 367 -14.64 22.22 23.87
N ILE A 368 -13.74 21.24 24.03
CA ILE A 368 -12.30 21.40 23.93
C ILE A 368 -11.73 20.37 22.97
N ASN A 369 -10.67 20.76 22.26
CA ASN A 369 -9.93 19.87 21.38
C ASN A 369 -8.43 20.08 21.63
N TYR A 370 -7.69 18.99 21.66
CA TYR A 370 -6.24 18.98 21.72
C TYR A 370 -5.69 18.28 20.49
N GLY A 371 -4.78 18.94 19.79
CA GLY A 371 -4.19 18.45 18.56
C GLY A 371 -2.74 18.89 18.37
N GLN A 372 -1.95 18.00 17.80
CA GLN A 372 -0.58 18.23 17.35
C GLN A 372 -0.30 17.25 16.21
N ALA A 373 -0.49 17.71 14.97
CA ALA A 373 -0.23 16.95 13.77
C ALA A 373 1.25 16.56 13.70
N ALA A 374 1.52 15.33 13.27
CA ALA A 374 2.89 14.81 13.20
C ALA A 374 3.02 13.70 12.15
N VAL A 375 4.25 13.53 11.67
CA VAL A 375 4.65 12.51 10.69
C VAL A 375 5.74 11.67 11.32
N PHE A 376 5.41 10.42 11.65
CA PHE A 376 6.34 9.46 12.22
C PHE A 376 6.95 8.57 11.15
N THR A 377 8.19 8.17 11.40
CA THR A 377 9.00 7.35 10.49
C THR A 377 9.40 6.05 11.18
N PRO A 378 9.92 5.07 10.44
CA PRO A 378 10.79 4.08 11.04
C PRO A 378 11.95 4.74 11.79
N SER A 379 12.56 4.01 12.73
CA SER A 379 13.73 4.47 13.48
C SER A 379 14.96 3.66 13.06
N ASP A 380 15.69 4.16 12.06
CA ASP A 380 16.97 3.61 11.59
C ASP A 380 17.80 4.74 10.92
N PHE A 381 19.05 4.48 10.56
CA PHE A 381 20.00 5.47 10.02
C PHE A 381 19.51 6.24 8.79
N ALA A 382 18.62 5.64 7.99
CA ALA A 382 18.05 6.29 6.81
C ALA A 382 16.92 7.27 7.12
N PHE A 383 16.49 7.37 8.39
CA PHE A 383 15.35 8.17 8.84
C PHE A 383 15.77 9.24 9.84
N PRO A 384 14.94 10.28 10.05
CA PRO A 384 15.23 11.34 11.00
C PRO A 384 15.48 10.85 12.43
N PRO A 385 16.28 11.59 13.23
CA PRO A 385 16.40 11.33 14.65
C PRO A 385 15.02 11.41 15.34
N SER A 386 14.83 10.64 16.41
CA SER A 386 13.56 10.55 17.16
C SER A 386 12.38 9.96 16.38
N ALA A 387 12.59 9.39 15.18
CA ALA A 387 11.55 8.76 14.37
C ALA A 387 10.38 9.71 14.00
N THR A 388 10.67 11.00 13.83
CA THR A 388 9.70 12.06 13.49
C THR A 388 10.25 12.91 12.35
N ALA A 389 9.52 12.96 11.23
CA ALA A 389 9.90 13.76 10.06
C ALA A 389 9.32 15.18 10.08
N GLY A 390 8.21 15.40 10.77
CA GLY A 390 7.57 16.69 10.91
C GLY A 390 6.56 16.70 12.04
N GLU A 391 6.39 17.85 12.68
CA GLU A 391 5.47 18.03 13.82
C GLU A 391 5.03 19.49 13.88
N ALA A 392 3.75 19.72 14.17
CA ALA A 392 3.19 21.05 14.39
C ALA A 392 3.41 21.53 15.82
N GLU A 393 3.28 22.84 16.03
CA GLU A 393 3.02 23.38 17.35
C GLU A 393 1.67 22.89 17.87
N ALA A 394 1.61 22.51 19.15
CA ALA A 394 0.39 22.00 19.75
C ALA A 394 -0.68 23.10 19.82
N ASN A 395 -1.93 22.75 19.48
CA ASN A 395 -3.11 23.62 19.56
C ASN A 395 -3.07 24.90 18.69
N VAL A 396 -2.32 24.89 17.59
CA VAL A 396 -2.25 26.01 16.64
C VAL A 396 -2.81 25.60 15.28
N GLU A 397 -3.75 26.35 14.71
CA GLU A 397 -4.22 26.07 13.33
C GLU A 397 -3.03 26.16 12.36
N THR A 398 -2.70 25.05 11.70
CA THR A 398 -1.55 24.99 10.79
C THR A 398 -1.59 23.72 9.94
N VAL A 399 -0.58 23.55 9.09
CA VAL A 399 -0.32 22.31 8.35
C VAL A 399 1.08 21.79 8.66
N VAL A 400 1.25 20.47 8.63
CA VAL A 400 2.57 19.81 8.54
C VAL A 400 2.74 19.29 7.12
N ILE A 401 3.75 19.79 6.41
CA ILE A 401 4.09 19.33 5.07
C ILE A 401 5.42 18.59 5.13
N THR A 402 5.46 17.38 4.59
CA THR A 402 6.66 16.52 4.67
C THR A 402 6.77 15.62 3.43
N ASP A 403 8.01 15.41 2.97
CA ASP A 403 8.33 14.44 1.92
C ASP A 403 8.66 13.08 2.54
N LEU A 404 7.95 12.04 2.09
CA LEU A 404 8.17 10.65 2.47
C LEU A 404 8.93 9.92 1.37
N ASP A 405 10.04 9.27 1.71
CA ASP A 405 10.84 8.49 0.77
C ASP A 405 10.47 7.01 0.85
N LEU A 406 9.50 6.62 0.01
CA LEU A 406 9.03 5.23 -0.07
C LEU A 406 10.08 4.32 -0.71
N THR A 407 10.99 4.85 -1.53
CA THR A 407 12.11 4.07 -2.05
C THR A 407 13.03 3.64 -0.91
N SER A 408 13.42 4.59 -0.05
CA SER A 408 14.20 4.31 1.16
C SER A 408 13.45 3.39 2.11
N LEU A 409 12.14 3.58 2.30
CA LEU A 409 11.31 2.68 3.12
C LEU A 409 11.43 1.21 2.68
N VAL A 410 11.22 0.93 1.40
CA VAL A 410 11.26 -0.45 0.87
C VAL A 410 12.68 -1.01 0.93
N GLN A 411 13.71 -0.22 0.60
CA GLN A 411 15.11 -0.66 0.69
C GLN A 411 15.49 -1.02 2.13
N GLN A 412 15.09 -0.20 3.08
CA GLN A 412 15.48 -0.38 4.48
C GLN A 412 14.71 -1.53 5.15
N ARG A 413 13.51 -1.91 4.69
CA ARG A 413 12.86 -3.15 5.15
C ARG A 413 13.74 -4.40 4.94
N GLU A 414 14.66 -4.39 3.96
CA GLU A 414 15.61 -5.47 3.70
C GLU A 414 16.98 -5.26 4.38
N LEU A 415 17.46 -4.01 4.43
CA LEU A 415 18.84 -3.65 4.78
C LEU A 415 19.04 -3.02 6.16
N ALA A 416 17.95 -2.65 6.84
CA ALA A 416 17.98 -1.99 8.13
C ALA A 416 18.75 -2.79 9.19
N SER A 417 19.25 -2.07 10.19
CA SER A 417 19.91 -2.65 11.36
C SER A 417 18.99 -3.63 12.13
N VAL A 418 17.68 -3.39 12.07
CA VAL A 418 16.61 -4.22 12.63
C VAL A 418 15.50 -4.43 11.58
N ARG A 419 15.06 -5.67 11.37
CA ARG A 419 14.11 -6.03 10.30
C ARG A 419 12.83 -6.64 10.86
N HIS A 420 12.07 -5.82 11.60
CA HIS A 420 10.86 -6.22 12.34
C HIS A 420 9.81 -7.02 11.55
N LEU A 421 9.70 -6.80 10.24
CA LEU A 421 8.76 -7.53 9.38
C LEU A 421 9.30 -8.90 8.97
N TYR A 422 10.60 -8.99 8.65
CA TYR A 422 11.25 -10.21 8.19
C TYR A 422 11.55 -11.17 9.34
N ASP A 423 12.02 -10.65 10.48
CA ASP A 423 12.47 -11.45 11.64
C ASP A 423 11.29 -11.94 12.53
N ARG A 424 10.05 -11.89 12.04
CA ARG A 424 8.88 -12.42 12.76
C ARG A 424 8.98 -13.94 12.92
N ARG A 425 8.71 -14.43 14.13
CA ARG A 425 8.75 -15.86 14.48
C ARG A 425 7.40 -16.54 14.24
N ALA A 426 7.07 -16.74 12.95
CA ALA A 426 5.84 -17.41 12.54
C ALA A 426 5.73 -18.88 13.03
N ASP A 427 6.83 -19.45 13.48
CA ASP A 427 6.91 -20.74 14.17
C ASP A 427 6.42 -20.69 15.63
N LEU A 428 6.43 -19.51 16.26
CA LEU A 428 6.00 -19.32 17.65
C LEU A 428 4.62 -18.67 17.78
N TYR A 429 4.29 -17.74 16.89
CA TYR A 429 3.01 -17.06 16.89
C TYR A 429 2.52 -16.82 15.48
N ASP A 430 1.21 -16.66 15.36
CA ASP A 430 0.59 -16.26 14.10
C ASP A 430 -0.43 -15.15 14.34
N LEU A 431 -0.43 -14.15 13.46
CA LEU A 431 -1.40 -13.07 13.46
C LEU A 431 -2.21 -13.19 12.17
N ARG A 432 -3.44 -13.69 12.29
CA ARG A 432 -4.35 -13.90 11.17
C ARG A 432 -5.61 -13.09 11.34
N ALA A 433 -5.97 -12.36 10.29
CA ALA A 433 -7.28 -11.73 10.19
C ALA A 433 -8.36 -12.80 9.96
N LYS A 434 -9.50 -12.69 10.64
CA LYS A 434 -10.66 -13.56 10.40
C LYS A 434 -11.39 -13.21 9.10
N LYS A 435 -11.48 -11.91 8.80
CA LYS A 435 -11.90 -11.38 7.49
C LYS A 435 -10.64 -10.87 6.78
N ALA A 436 -10.41 -11.28 5.54
CA ALA A 436 -9.22 -10.87 4.80
C ALA A 436 -9.16 -9.35 4.65
N VAL A 437 -7.95 -8.78 4.74
CA VAL A 437 -7.73 -7.37 4.42
C VAL A 437 -7.98 -7.16 2.94
N LYS A 438 -8.85 -6.20 2.61
CA LYS A 438 -9.26 -5.91 1.25
C LYS A 438 -8.28 -4.92 0.62
N VAL A 439 -7.59 -5.33 -0.44
CA VAL A 439 -6.75 -4.43 -1.24
C VAL A 439 -7.62 -3.82 -2.33
N VAL A 440 -7.85 -2.51 -2.23
CA VAL A 440 -8.71 -1.74 -3.15
C VAL A 440 -7.79 -0.94 -4.08
N ARG A 441 -7.81 -1.24 -5.38
CA ARG A 441 -7.13 -0.40 -6.38
C ARG A 441 -7.95 0.85 -6.60
N THR A 442 -7.32 2.01 -6.47
CA THR A 442 -8.03 3.28 -6.62
C THR A 442 -8.13 3.72 -8.08
N GLU A 443 -7.28 3.19 -8.96
CA GLU A 443 -7.18 3.46 -10.40
C GLU A 443 -6.70 2.23 -11.19
#